data_AF-A0A9Q1BH60-F1
#
_entry.id   AF-A0A9Q1BH60-F1
#
_cell.length_a   1.000
_cell.length_b   1.000
_cell.length_c   1.000
_cell.angle_alpha   90.00
_cell.angle_beta   90.00
_cell.angle_gamma   90.00
#
_symmetry.space_group_name_H-M   'P 1'
#
loop_
_entity.id
_entity.type
_entity.pdbx_description
1 polymer ?
#
loop_
_entity_poly.entity_id
_entity_poly.type
_entity_poly.pdbx_seq_one_letter_code
_entity_poly.pdbx_strand_id
1 'polypeptide(L)'
;MFYSLCGHIQEVVEAINKAAFVTSKYPVILSIENHCSIQQQTKMATIFKEVLGDKLVSTFLFQSDFEEDAYLPSPEQLKEKIIVKNKKIKPSGNEEPKQKVTVSSFLLFPI
;
A
#
# COMPACT_ATOMS: atom_id res chain seq x y z
N MET A 1 -3.93 26.30 -0.34
CA MET A 1 -2.90 25.82 -1.29
C MET A 1 -2.98 24.29 -1.45
N PHE A 2 -4.17 23.69 -1.52
CA PHE A 2 -4.36 22.21 -1.45
C PHE A 2 -4.89 21.57 -2.75
N TYR A 3 -5.03 22.34 -3.84
CA TYR A 3 -5.59 21.84 -5.10
C TYR A 3 -4.56 21.20 -6.05
N SER A 4 -3.26 21.16 -5.69
CA SER A 4 -2.21 20.71 -6.63
C SER A 4 -1.74 19.26 -6.45
N LEU A 5 -2.10 18.56 -5.37
CA LEU A 5 -1.46 17.29 -5.04
C LEU A 5 -1.98 16.08 -5.85
N CYS A 6 -3.23 16.13 -6.34
CA CYS A 6 -3.85 15.02 -7.06
C CYS A 6 -3.31 14.86 -8.51
N GLY A 7 -2.77 15.93 -9.11
CA GLY A 7 -2.27 15.90 -10.49
C GLY A 7 -0.89 15.24 -10.64
N HIS A 8 -0.02 15.36 -9.63
CA HIS A 8 1.36 14.90 -9.71
C HIS A 8 1.59 13.51 -9.11
N ILE A 9 0.59 12.90 -8.48
CA ILE A 9 0.77 11.59 -7.84
C ILE A 9 1.12 10.52 -8.87
N GLN A 10 0.56 10.59 -10.08
CA GLN A 10 0.87 9.65 -11.15
C GLN A 10 2.35 9.70 -11.53
N GLU A 11 2.92 10.89 -11.73
CA GLU A 11 4.34 11.07 -12.07
C GLU A 11 5.26 10.52 -10.97
N VAL A 12 4.89 10.75 -9.70
CA VAL A 12 5.63 10.22 -8.54
C VAL A 12 5.58 8.68 -8.51
N VAL A 13 4.42 8.08 -8.73
CA VAL A 13 4.26 6.62 -8.75
C VAL A 13 5.02 6.00 -9.93
N GLU A 14 5.02 6.65 -11.10
CA GLU A 14 5.82 6.23 -12.26
C GLU A 14 7.33 6.29 -11.99
N ALA A 15 7.79 7.35 -11.34
CA ALA A 15 9.19 7.48 -10.94
C ALA A 15 9.59 6.36 -9.95
N ILE A 16 8.74 6.07 -8.96
CA ILE A 16 8.94 4.96 -8.02
C ILE A 16 9.02 3.63 -8.77
N ASN A 17 8.08 3.35 -9.69
CA ASN A 17 8.06 2.10 -10.44
C ASN A 17 9.36 1.87 -11.23
N LYS A 18 9.93 2.93 -11.80
CA LYS A 18 11.19 2.88 -12.56
C LYS A 18 12.41 2.71 -11.66
N ALA A 19 12.41 3.30 -10.47
CA ALA A 19 13.58 3.36 -9.59
C ALA A 19 13.64 2.27 -8.50
N ALA A 20 12.49 1.75 -8.07
CA ALA A 20 12.33 0.94 -6.86
C ALA A 20 13.29 -0.26 -6.77
N PHE A 21 13.60 -0.90 -7.91
CA PHE A 21 14.37 -2.15 -7.94
C PHE A 21 15.68 -2.08 -8.74
N VAL A 22 16.13 -0.87 -9.10
CA VAL A 22 17.37 -0.68 -9.88
C VAL A 22 18.59 -1.11 -9.08
N THR A 23 18.67 -0.69 -7.81
CA THR A 23 19.84 -0.93 -6.95
C THR A 23 19.66 -2.15 -6.05
N SER A 24 18.42 -2.45 -5.65
CA SER A 24 18.10 -3.54 -4.72
C SER A 24 16.79 -4.18 -5.10
N LYS A 25 16.73 -5.52 -5.13
CA LYS A 25 15.50 -6.27 -5.42
C LYS A 25 14.60 -6.47 -4.21
N TYR A 26 15.01 -6.03 -3.03
CA TYR A 26 14.22 -6.18 -1.81
C TYR A 26 12.99 -5.26 -1.81
N PRO A 27 11.93 -5.59 -1.04
CA PRO A 27 10.67 -4.87 -1.08
C PRO A 27 10.82 -3.39 -0.72
N VAL A 28 10.00 -2.57 -1.38
CA VAL A 28 9.86 -1.14 -1.07
C VAL A 28 8.57 -0.91 -0.30
N ILE A 29 8.65 -0.21 0.83
CA ILE A 29 7.47 0.17 1.62
C ILE A 29 7.19 1.66 1.40
N LEU A 30 6.05 1.97 0.77
CA LEU A 30 5.58 3.34 0.56
C LEU A 30 4.71 3.76 1.74
N SER A 31 5.19 4.69 2.55
CA SER A 31 4.40 5.31 3.61
C SER A 31 3.63 6.50 3.06
N ILE A 32 2.31 6.40 2.96
CA ILE A 32 1.45 7.46 2.45
C ILE A 32 0.86 8.24 3.62
N GLU A 33 1.09 9.56 3.62
CA GLU A 33 0.37 10.50 4.48
C GLU A 33 -0.84 11.04 3.72
N ASN A 34 -2.01 10.50 4.04
CA ASN A 34 -3.23 10.78 3.30
C ASN A 34 -4.06 11.90 3.93
N HIS A 35 -4.08 13.07 3.27
CA HIS A 35 -4.96 14.21 3.59
C HIS A 35 -6.05 14.42 2.52
N CYS A 36 -6.29 13.42 1.68
CA CYS A 36 -7.18 13.50 0.53
C CYS A 36 -8.62 13.11 0.89
N SER A 37 -9.61 13.58 0.13
CA SER A 37 -10.99 13.11 0.25
C SER A 37 -11.15 11.66 -0.22
N ILE A 38 -12.25 10.99 0.12
CA ILE A 38 -12.53 9.61 -0.32
C ILE A 38 -12.47 9.47 -1.85
N GLN A 39 -13.03 10.43 -2.59
CA GLN A 39 -13.00 10.42 -4.05
C GLN A 39 -11.57 10.50 -4.62
N GLN A 40 -10.70 11.29 -3.98
CA GLN A 40 -9.28 11.40 -4.35
C GLN A 40 -8.51 10.14 -3.96
N GLN A 41 -8.84 9.52 -2.83
CA GLN A 41 -8.27 8.24 -2.40
C GLN A 41 -8.58 7.13 -3.40
N THR A 42 -9.82 7.06 -3.90
CA THR A 42 -10.19 6.12 -4.96
C THR A 42 -9.33 6.34 -6.22
N LYS A 43 -9.14 7.59 -6.64
CA LYS A 43 -8.26 7.90 -7.77
C LYS A 43 -6.82 7.47 -7.53
N MET A 44 -6.27 7.75 -6.34
CA MET A 44 -4.92 7.30 -5.96
C MET A 44 -4.81 5.77 -6.01
N ALA A 45 -5.82 5.05 -5.51
CA ALA A 45 -5.85 3.59 -5.53
C ALA A 45 -5.80 3.03 -6.96
N THR A 46 -6.57 3.64 -7.87
CA THR A 46 -6.56 3.30 -9.30
C THR A 46 -5.17 3.52 -9.90
N ILE A 47 -4.57 4.69 -9.66
CA ILE A 47 -3.23 5.02 -10.16
C ILE A 47 -2.18 4.03 -9.65
N PHE A 48 -2.20 3.68 -8.36
CA PHE A 48 -1.28 2.68 -7.80
C PHE A 48 -1.42 1.32 -8.49
N LYS A 49 -2.65 0.86 -8.73
CA LYS A 49 -2.91 -0.41 -9.42
C LYS A 49 -2.44 -0.38 -10.87
N GLU A 50 -2.76 0.69 -11.59
CA GLU A 50 -2.42 0.84 -13.01
C GLU A 50 -0.91 0.96 -13.24
N VAL A 51 -0.21 1.75 -12.42
CA VAL A 51 1.21 2.03 -12.63
C VAL A 51 2.11 0.96 -12.03
N LEU A 52 1.81 0.46 -10.83
CA LEU A 52 2.66 -0.52 -10.15
C LEU A 52 2.32 -1.97 -10.56
N GLY A 53 1.09 -2.24 -11.00
CA GLY A 53 0.65 -3.55 -11.48
C GLY A 53 1.00 -4.68 -10.50
N ASP A 54 1.63 -5.74 -11.02
CA ASP A 54 2.01 -6.94 -10.26
C ASP A 54 3.06 -6.71 -9.16
N LYS A 55 3.72 -5.54 -9.16
CA LYS A 55 4.65 -5.17 -8.10
C LYS A 55 3.89 -4.73 -6.85
N LEU A 56 2.68 -4.19 -6.99
CA LEU A 56 1.87 -3.79 -5.85
C LEU A 56 1.31 -5.02 -5.12
N VAL A 57 1.54 -5.08 -3.82
CA VAL A 57 0.89 -6.06 -2.96
C VAL A 57 -0.56 -5.61 -2.72
N SER A 58 -1.49 -6.22 -3.46
CA SER A 58 -2.92 -5.89 -3.44
C SER A 58 -3.80 -6.96 -2.80
N THR A 59 -3.23 -8.12 -2.48
CA THR A 59 -3.88 -9.23 -1.76
C THR A 59 -2.89 -9.85 -0.78
N PHE A 60 -3.40 -10.67 0.13
CA PHE A 60 -2.56 -11.63 0.85
C PHE A 60 -1.80 -12.50 -0.16
N LEU A 61 -0.51 -12.68 0.09
CA LEU A 61 0.38 -13.38 -0.82
C LEU A 61 0.61 -14.83 -0.38
N PHE A 62 0.38 -15.14 0.89
CA PHE A 62 0.71 -16.44 1.47
C PHE A 62 -0.44 -17.02 2.26
N GLN A 63 -0.56 -18.34 2.24
CA GLN A 63 -1.56 -19.09 3.01
C GLN A 63 -1.38 -18.89 4.53
N SER A 64 -0.14 -18.67 4.96
CA SER A 64 0.23 -18.32 6.33
C SER A 64 -0.35 -16.98 6.80
N ASP A 65 -0.81 -16.11 5.88
CA ASP A 65 -1.44 -14.84 6.24
C ASP A 65 -2.85 -15.03 6.86
N PHE A 66 -3.43 -16.23 6.73
CA PHE A 66 -4.75 -16.60 7.27
C PHE A 66 -4.69 -17.32 8.63
N GLU A 67 -3.49 -17.56 9.15
CA GLU A 67 -3.27 -18.24 10.44
C GLU A 67 -3.31 -17.24 11.61
N GLU A 68 -3.78 -17.67 12.80
CA GLU A 68 -3.87 -16.80 13.98
C GLU A 68 -2.51 -16.24 14.44
N ASP A 69 -1.44 -16.96 14.07
CA ASP A 69 -0.03 -16.61 14.27
C ASP A 69 0.67 -16.20 12.96
N ALA A 70 -0.06 -15.55 12.04
CA ALA A 70 0.49 -15.02 10.80
C ALA A 70 1.73 -14.14 11.07
N TYR A 71 2.90 -14.63 10.67
CA TYR A 71 4.15 -13.86 10.64
C TYR A 71 4.25 -13.07 9.33
N LEU A 72 4.92 -11.92 9.38
CA LEU A 72 5.26 -11.21 8.17
C LEU A 72 6.14 -12.09 7.27
N PRO A 73 5.89 -12.13 5.94
CA PRO A 73 6.75 -12.84 5.03
C PRO A 73 8.16 -12.25 5.06
N SER A 74 9.15 -13.10 4.81
CA SER A 74 10.55 -12.67 4.78
C SER A 74 10.79 -11.65 3.64
N PRO A 75 11.78 -10.76 3.77
CA PRO A 75 12.14 -9.83 2.69
C PRO A 75 12.46 -10.53 1.36
N GLU A 76 12.94 -11.78 1.43
CA GLU A 76 13.23 -12.62 0.28
C GLU A 76 11.95 -13.02 -0.48
N GLN A 77 10.89 -13.36 0.24
CA GLN A 77 9.57 -13.70 -0.32
C GLN A 77 8.84 -12.48 -0.93
N LEU A 78 9.27 -11.27 -0.57
CA LEU A 78 8.70 -10.02 -1.03
C LEU A 78 9.59 -9.29 -2.06
N LYS A 79 10.53 -10.00 -2.70
CA LYS A 79 11.36 -9.39 -3.74
C LYS A 79 10.53 -8.80 -4.88
N GLU A 80 10.95 -7.63 -5.33
CA GLU A 80 10.30 -6.86 -6.39
C GLU A 80 8.84 -6.48 -6.08
N LYS A 81 8.48 -6.47 -4.78
CA LYS A 81 7.17 -6.03 -4.30
C LYS A 81 7.19 -4.64 -3.66
N ILE A 82 6.12 -3.91 -3.89
CA ILE A 82 5.84 -2.59 -3.34
C ILE A 82 4.66 -2.72 -2.40
N ILE A 83 4.86 -2.35 -1.15
CA ILE A 83 3.87 -2.43 -0.07
C ILE A 83 3.45 -1.00 0.28
N VAL A 84 2.15 -0.73 0.30
CA VAL A 84 1.64 0.60 0.65
C VAL A 84 1.17 0.61 2.10
N LYS A 85 1.83 1.40 2.94
CA LYS A 85 1.43 1.67 4.32
C LYS A 85 0.58 2.94 4.36
N ASN A 86 -0.69 2.82 4.74
CA ASN A 86 -1.58 3.95 4.96
C ASN A 86 -2.33 3.80 6.30
N LYS A 87 -2.76 4.92 6.91
CA LYS A 87 -3.59 4.89 8.11
C LYS A 87 -5.02 4.53 7.72
N LYS A 88 -5.57 3.45 8.29
CA LYS A 88 -6.98 3.08 8.09
C LYS A 88 -7.88 4.17 8.66
N ILE A 89 -8.74 4.75 7.82
CA ILE A 89 -9.76 5.69 8.29
C ILE A 89 -10.82 4.85 9.01
N LYS A 90 -10.98 5.07 10.32
CA LYS A 90 -12.03 4.39 11.11
C LYS A 90 -13.39 4.86 10.56
N PRO A 91 -14.27 3.98 10.06
CA PRO A 91 -15.68 4.34 9.97
C PRO A 91 -16.13 4.60 11.42
N SER A 92 -16.88 5.67 11.65
CA SER A 92 -17.37 6.07 12.98
C SER A 92 -18.04 4.88 13.68
N GLY A 93 -17.35 4.27 14.65
CA GLY A 93 -17.81 3.08 15.37
C GLY A 93 -16.64 2.43 16.10
N ASN A 94 -16.78 2.33 17.42
CA ASN A 94 -15.76 1.94 18.38
C ASN A 94 -15.10 0.59 18.09
N GLU A 95 -13.76 0.57 18.20
CA GLU A 95 -12.88 -0.46 18.80
C GLU A 95 -11.51 -0.45 18.10
N GLU A 96 -10.43 -0.43 18.89
CA GLU A 96 -9.07 -0.60 18.38
C GLU A 96 -8.73 -2.10 18.37
N PRO A 97 -8.53 -2.72 17.19
CA PRO A 97 -7.86 -4.01 17.17
C PRO A 97 -6.37 -3.76 17.39
N LYS A 98 -5.79 -4.49 18.34
CA LYS A 98 -4.35 -4.60 18.55
C LYS A 98 -3.67 -4.79 17.19
N GLN A 99 -2.85 -3.83 16.81
CA GLN A 99 -2.28 -3.70 15.47
C GLN A 99 -1.21 -4.78 15.26
N LYS A 100 -1.63 -6.03 15.00
CA LYS A 100 -0.74 -7.02 14.36
C LYS A 100 -0.49 -6.50 12.94
N VAL A 101 0.77 -6.21 12.65
CA VAL A 101 1.23 -5.79 11.32
C VAL A 101 1.13 -7.01 10.39
N THR A 102 -0.08 -7.38 10.03
CA THR A 102 -0.37 -8.39 9.01
C THR A 102 -0.47 -7.65 7.67
N VAL A 103 -0.11 -8.31 6.56
CA VAL A 103 -0.23 -7.77 5.19
C VAL A 103 -1.63 -7.15 4.92
N SER A 104 -2.64 -7.62 5.66
CA SER A 104 -4.00 -7.07 5.81
C SER A 104 -4.10 -5.56 6.09
N SER A 105 -3.25 -5.01 6.96
CA SER A 105 -3.26 -3.57 7.30
C SER A 105 -2.69 -2.68 6.19
N PHE A 106 -2.10 -3.28 5.16
CA PHE A 106 -1.54 -2.60 3.99
C PHE A 106 -2.48 -2.66 2.77
N LEU A 107 -3.63 -3.33 2.90
CA LEU A 107 -4.62 -3.42 1.85
C LEU A 107 -5.41 -2.10 1.77
N LEU A 108 -5.07 -1.37 0.73
CA LEU A 108 -5.51 -0.01 0.45
C LEU A 108 -7.01 0.02 0.12
N PHE A 109 -7.74 0.75 0.95
CA PHE A 109 -9.14 1.20 0.81
C PHE A 109 -10.21 0.08 0.81
N PRO A 110 -11.29 0.21 1.61
CA PRO A 110 -12.51 -0.51 1.29
C PRO A 110 -12.96 0.02 -0.07
N ILE A 111 -12.85 -0.82 -1.10
CA ILE A 111 -13.64 -0.66 -2.31
C ILE A 111 -15.07 -1.06 -1.94
#